data_AF-A0A6J6BHP1-F1
#
_entry.id   AF-A0A6J6BHP1-F1
#
_cell.length_a   1.000
_cell.length_b   1.000
_cell.length_c   1.000
_cell.angle_alpha   90.00
_cell.angle_beta   90.00
_cell.angle_gamma   90.00
#
_symmetry.space_group_name_H-M   'P 1'
#
loop_
_entity.id
_entity.type
_entity.pdbx_description
1 polymer ?
#
loop_
_entity_poly.entity_id
_entity_poly.type
_entity_poly.pdbx_seq_one_letter_code
_entity_poly.pdbx_strand_id
1 'polypeptide(L)'
;MTIESVVVGSIGIWLIYLAVTAENFEILPLLGVLIFVALGSAGLYAAAAGFRRGKYFGRAPALLANLIAIGVSKYQFGAGLYIVAVPLLLISLVTAVMAIRAIPE
;
A
#
# COMPACT_ATOMS: atom_id res chain seq x y z
N MET A 1 -6.47 15.71 1.67
CA MET A 1 -6.58 14.42 0.93
C MET A 1 -6.51 14.55 -0.59
N THR A 2 -7.10 15.56 -1.25
CA THR A 2 -7.04 15.67 -2.72
C THR A 2 -5.63 15.97 -3.26
N ILE A 3 -4.85 16.77 -2.53
CA ILE A 3 -3.44 17.04 -2.90
C ILE A 3 -2.61 15.77 -2.68
N GLU A 4 -2.83 15.06 -1.58
CA GLU A 4 -2.14 13.79 -1.29
C GLU A 4 -2.44 12.72 -2.35
N SER A 5 -3.67 12.62 -2.88
CA SER A 5 -3.98 11.70 -3.99
C SER A 5 -3.21 12.04 -5.28
N VAL A 6 -3.02 13.32 -5.57
CA VAL A 6 -2.27 13.78 -6.75
C VAL A 6 -0.78 13.46 -6.58
N VAL A 7 -0.23 13.66 -5.39
CA VAL A 7 1.15 13.31 -5.06
C VAL A 7 1.38 11.79 -5.16
N VAL A 8 0.45 10.98 -4.68
CA VAL A 8 0.54 9.52 -4.81
C VAL A 8 0.45 9.10 -6.29
N GLY A 9 -0.42 9.72 -7.08
CA GLY A 9 -0.51 9.49 -8.52
C GLY A 9 0.77 9.86 -9.28
N SER A 10 1.41 10.98 -8.93
CA SER A 10 2.67 11.39 -9.57
C SER A 10 3.84 10.45 -9.26
N ILE A 11 3.86 9.84 -8.08
CA ILE A 11 4.83 8.76 -7.75
C ILE A 11 4.64 7.57 -8.70
N GLY A 12 3.40 7.20 -9.05
CA GLY A 12 3.13 6.14 -10.02
C GLY A 12 3.71 6.45 -11.40
N ILE A 13 3.53 7.69 -11.88
CA ILE A 13 4.09 8.15 -13.16
C ILE A 13 5.62 8.12 -13.14
N TRP A 14 6.23 8.55 -12.02
CA TRP A 14 7.67 8.50 -11.83
C TRP A 14 8.21 7.06 -11.87
N LEU A 15 7.51 6.10 -11.27
CA LEU A 15 7.90 4.69 -11.30
C LEU A 15 7.83 4.07 -12.70
N ILE A 16 6.89 4.51 -13.54
CA ILE A 16 6.84 4.11 -14.96
C ILE A 16 8.08 4.63 -15.69
N TYR A 17 8.46 5.89 -15.46
CA TYR A 17 9.68 6.46 -16.03
C TYR A 17 10.94 5.69 -15.59
N LEU A 18 11.02 5.36 -14.30
CA LEU A 18 12.13 4.60 -13.74
C LEU A 18 12.19 3.18 -14.30
N ALA A 19 11.04 2.52 -14.50
CA ALA A 19 10.97 1.21 -15.15
C ALA A 19 11.46 1.23 -16.60
N VAL A 20 11.15 2.28 -17.37
CA VAL A 20 11.62 2.41 -18.76
C VAL A 20 13.12 2.70 -18.84
N THR A 21 13.69 3.37 -17.82
CA THR A 21 15.09 3.81 -17.82
C THR A 21 16.03 2.83 -17.08
N ALA A 22 15.49 1.90 -16.29
CA ALA A 22 16.28 0.94 -15.53
C ALA A 22 16.72 -0.26 -16.37
N GLU A 23 18.01 -0.62 -16.26
CA GLU A 23 18.60 -1.76 -16.96
C GLU A 23 18.20 -3.11 -16.33
N ASN A 24 17.80 -3.13 -15.05
CA ASN A 24 17.37 -4.32 -14.33
C ASN A 24 16.17 -3.99 -13.44
N PHE A 25 14.96 -4.32 -13.91
CA PHE A 25 13.76 -4.23 -13.10
C PHE A 25 12.95 -5.53 -13.20
N GLU A 26 12.32 -5.90 -12.08
CA GLU A 26 11.39 -7.02 -12.07
C GLU A 26 9.97 -6.53 -12.35
N ILE A 27 9.30 -7.16 -13.31
CA ILE A 27 7.95 -6.80 -13.75
C ILE A 27 6.91 -7.08 -12.66
N LEU A 28 7.11 -8.14 -11.86
CA LEU A 28 6.14 -8.58 -10.85
C LEU A 28 6.00 -7.56 -9.70
N PRO A 29 7.10 -7.09 -9.06
CA PRO A 29 7.04 -6.01 -8.08
C PRO A 29 6.55 -4.69 -8.68
N LEU A 30 6.95 -4.35 -9.91
CA LEU A 30 6.53 -3.13 -10.57
C LEU A 30 5.00 -3.09 -10.76
N LEU A 31 4.40 -4.16 -11.29
CA LEU A 31 2.94 -4.28 -11.43
C LEU A 31 2.23 -4.16 -10.09
N GLY A 32 2.78 -4.78 -9.03
CA GLY A 32 2.26 -4.67 -7.68
C GLY A 32 2.20 -3.22 -7.18
N VAL A 33 3.26 -2.45 -7.40
CA VAL A 33 3.32 -1.04 -7.00
C VAL A 33 2.43 -0.16 -7.88
N LEU A 34 2.33 -0.43 -9.17
CA LEU A 34 1.43 0.33 -10.07
C LEU A 34 -0.04 0.13 -9.72
N ILE A 35 -0.46 -1.10 -9.45
CA ILE A 35 -1.81 -1.41 -8.97
C ILE A 35 -2.05 -0.75 -7.61
N PHE A 36 -1.06 -0.81 -6.71
CA PHE A 36 -1.15 -0.19 -5.40
C PHE A 36 -1.27 1.34 -5.47
N VAL A 37 -0.50 2.01 -6.33
CA VAL A 37 -0.61 3.46 -6.52
C VAL A 37 -1.94 3.83 -7.16
N ALA A 38 -2.42 3.05 -8.14
CA ALA A 38 -3.72 3.28 -8.76
C ALA A 38 -4.86 3.15 -7.72
N LEU A 39 -4.88 2.06 -6.95
CA LEU A 39 -5.88 1.84 -5.90
C LEU A 39 -5.73 2.80 -4.72
N GLY A 40 -4.49 3.15 -4.34
CA GLY A 40 -4.17 4.05 -3.23
C GLY A 40 -4.54 5.50 -3.54
N SER A 41 -4.24 5.99 -4.75
CA SER A 41 -4.64 7.33 -5.19
C SER A 41 -6.16 7.43 -5.36
N ALA A 42 -6.81 6.43 -5.96
CA ALA A 42 -8.27 6.36 -6.07
C ALA A 42 -8.95 6.26 -4.70
N GLY A 43 -8.39 5.45 -3.79
CA GLY A 43 -8.85 5.28 -2.42
C GLY A 43 -8.71 6.56 -1.60
N LEU A 44 -7.60 7.30 -1.72
CA LEU A 44 -7.43 8.62 -1.10
C LEU A 44 -8.43 9.64 -1.63
N TYR A 45 -8.69 9.64 -2.94
CA TYR A 45 -9.66 10.53 -3.55
C TYR A 45 -11.09 10.22 -3.07
N ALA A 46 -11.44 8.93 -2.99
CA ALA A 46 -12.71 8.47 -2.42
C ALA A 46 -12.82 8.81 -0.91
N ALA A 47 -11.73 8.67 -0.16
CA ALA A 47 -11.68 9.06 1.25
C ALA A 47 -11.84 10.58 1.42
N ALA A 48 -11.25 11.40 0.53
CA ALA A 48 -11.44 12.85 0.51
C ALA A 48 -12.92 13.22 0.30
N ALA A 49 -13.60 12.50 -0.59
CA ALA A 49 -15.03 12.67 -0.85
C ALA A 49 -15.90 12.16 0.33
N GLY A 50 -15.48 11.08 0.99
CA GLY A 50 -16.14 10.50 2.16
C GLY A 50 -16.00 11.33 3.44
N PHE A 51 -14.84 11.99 3.63
CA PHE A 51 -14.60 12.91 4.75
C PHE A 51 -15.50 14.14 4.68
N ARG A 52 -15.75 14.68 3.47
CA ARG A 52 -16.76 15.74 3.27
C ARG A 52 -18.19 15.32 3.66
N ARG A 53 -18.45 14.02 3.78
CA ARG A 53 -19.74 13.43 4.17
C ARG A 53 -19.75 12.92 5.63
N GLY A 54 -18.73 13.24 6.44
CA GLY A 54 -18.70 12.94 7.87
C GLY A 54 -18.51 11.46 8.24
N LYS A 55 -18.14 10.60 7.29
CA LYS A 55 -17.93 9.16 7.54
C LYS A 55 -16.46 8.88 7.85
N TYR A 56 -16.19 8.45 9.08
CA TYR A 56 -14.85 8.09 9.56
C TYR A 56 -14.42 6.71 9.03
N PHE A 57 -13.79 6.70 7.85
CA PHE A 57 -13.25 5.47 7.26
C PHE A 57 -11.96 4.97 7.92
N GLY A 58 -11.38 5.66 8.91
CA GLY A 58 -10.00 5.44 9.40
C GLY A 58 -9.59 4.01 9.80
N ARG A 59 -10.55 3.11 10.05
CA ARG A 59 -10.29 1.70 10.40
C ARG A 59 -10.02 0.81 9.18
N ALA A 60 -10.69 1.04 8.05
CA ALA A 60 -10.48 0.24 6.83
C ALA A 60 -9.10 0.45 6.17
N PRO A 61 -8.52 1.66 6.14
CA PRO A 61 -7.17 1.92 5.64
C PRO A 61 -6.08 1.21 6.44
N ALA A 62 -6.24 1.12 7.77
CA ALA A 62 -5.24 0.45 8.63
C ALA A 62 -5.17 -1.06 8.33
N LEU A 63 -6.31 -1.70 8.13
CA LEU A 63 -6.34 -3.11 7.73
C LEU A 63 -5.78 -3.31 6.31
N LEU A 64 -6.19 -2.47 5.36
CA LEU A 64 -5.67 -2.50 3.98
C LEU A 64 -4.15 -2.32 3.93
N ALA A 65 -3.60 -1.34 4.64
CA ALA A 65 -2.16 -1.07 4.67
C ALA A 65 -1.36 -2.28 5.18
N ASN A 66 -1.86 -2.97 6.21
CA ASN A 66 -1.22 -4.19 6.70
C ASN A 66 -1.30 -5.32 5.66
N LEU A 67 -2.46 -5.56 5.05
CA LEU A 67 -2.59 -6.57 3.97
C LEU A 67 -1.61 -6.31 2.81
N ILE A 68 -1.37 -5.05 2.47
CA ILE A 68 -0.36 -4.65 1.48
C ILE A 68 1.06 -4.99 1.95
N ALA A 69 1.39 -4.67 3.22
CA ALA A 69 2.68 -5.02 3.80
C ALA A 69 2.96 -6.54 3.83
N ILE A 70 1.92 -7.37 4.02
CA ILE A 70 2.05 -8.84 3.86
C ILE A 70 2.43 -9.18 2.41
N GLY A 71 1.76 -8.59 1.42
CA GLY A 71 2.10 -8.75 0.01
C GLY A 71 3.55 -8.34 -0.31
N VAL A 72 3.99 -7.18 0.19
CA VAL A 72 5.36 -6.66 0.00
C VAL A 72 6.40 -7.55 0.67
N SER A 73 6.11 -8.15 1.83
CA SER A 73 7.02 -9.08 2.48
C SER A 73 7.28 -10.33 1.62
N LYS A 74 6.26 -10.90 0.95
CA LYS A 74 6.40 -12.07 0.07
C LYS A 74 7.39 -11.82 -1.07
N TYR A 75 7.38 -10.63 -1.67
CA TYR A 75 8.35 -10.26 -2.70
C TYR A 75 9.77 -10.10 -2.13
N GLN A 76 9.90 -9.53 -0.94
CA GLN A 76 11.21 -9.39 -0.28
C GLN A 76 11.82 -10.75 0.13
N PHE A 77 10.99 -11.73 0.48
CA PHE A 77 11.44 -13.11 0.66
C PHE A 77 12.01 -13.70 -0.65
N GLY A 78 11.33 -13.47 -1.78
CA GLY A 78 11.82 -13.89 -3.10
C GLY A 78 13.13 -13.20 -3.52
N ALA A 79 13.34 -11.96 -3.09
CA ALA A 79 14.55 -11.17 -3.36
C ALA A 79 15.72 -11.45 -2.38
N GLY A 80 15.58 -12.41 -1.45
CA GLY A 80 16.62 -12.74 -0.47
C GLY A 80 16.82 -11.72 0.67
N LEU A 81 15.94 -10.72 0.77
CA LEU A 81 15.98 -9.66 1.79
C LEU A 81 15.28 -10.09 3.10
N TYR A 82 15.68 -11.23 3.65
CA TYR A 82 15.05 -11.85 4.81
C TYR A 82 15.04 -10.94 6.06
N ILE A 83 16.09 -10.13 6.23
CA ILE A 83 16.24 -9.22 7.37
C ILE A 83 15.16 -8.14 7.43
N VAL A 84 14.58 -7.76 6.28
CA VAL A 84 13.48 -6.79 6.20
C VAL A 84 12.14 -7.49 6.04
N ALA A 85 12.10 -8.59 5.28
CA ALA A 85 10.89 -9.34 5.00
C ALA A 85 10.26 -9.94 6.27
N VAL A 86 11.08 -10.54 7.14
CA VAL A 86 10.60 -11.21 8.36
C VAL A 86 9.99 -10.22 9.35
N PRO A 87 10.67 -9.13 9.76
CA PRO A 87 10.07 -8.14 10.66
C PRO A 87 8.81 -7.49 10.07
N LEU A 88 8.82 -7.17 8.77
CA LEU A 88 7.67 -6.55 8.11
C LEU A 88 6.44 -7.46 8.14
N LEU A 89 6.62 -8.75 7.83
CA LEU A 89 5.54 -9.74 7.88
C LEU A 89 4.98 -9.89 9.29
N LEU A 90 5.84 -9.98 10.31
CA LEU A 90 5.43 -10.12 11.70
C LEU A 90 4.64 -8.91 12.20
N ILE A 91 5.19 -7.70 12.01
CA ILE A 91 4.53 -6.45 12.43
C ILE A 91 3.19 -6.30 11.69
N SER A 92 3.16 -6.59 10.40
CA SER A 92 1.93 -6.48 9.62
C SER A 92 0.85 -7.46 10.08
N LEU A 93 1.20 -8.73 10.33
CA LEU A 93 0.26 -9.73 10.84
C LEU A 93 -0.31 -9.32 12.20
N VAL A 94 0.56 -8.91 13.14
CA VAL A 94 0.14 -8.47 14.47
C VAL A 94 -0.81 -7.28 14.34
N THR A 95 -0.45 -6.27 13.56
CA THR A 95 -1.25 -5.04 13.44
C THR A 95 -2.57 -5.29 12.70
N ALA A 96 -2.59 -6.19 11.71
CA ALA A 96 -3.82 -6.60 11.02
C ALA A 96 -4.80 -7.30 11.98
N VAL A 97 -4.31 -8.24 12.81
CA VAL A 97 -5.14 -8.94 13.80
C VAL A 97 -5.70 -7.97 14.82
N MET A 98 -4.87 -7.02 15.30
CA MET A 98 -5.32 -5.99 16.23
C MET A 98 -6.37 -5.06 15.61
N ALA A 99 -6.21 -4.71 14.34
CA ALA A 99 -7.19 -3.89 13.61
C ALA A 99 -8.56 -4.60 13.47
N ILE A 100 -8.57 -5.93 13.27
CA ILE A 100 -9.80 -6.74 13.22
C ILE A 100 -10.43 -6.86 14.62
N ARG A 101 -9.64 -7.16 15.65
CA ARG A 101 -10.14 -7.35 17.03
C ARG A 101 -10.66 -6.06 17.68
N ALA A 102 -10.24 -4.90 17.18
CA ALA A 102 -10.71 -3.61 17.66
C ALA A 102 -12.11 -3.22 17.13
N ILE A 103 -12.79 -4.11 16.39
CA ILE A 103 -14.18 -3.92 15.95
C ILE A 103 -15.10 -4.32 17.12
N PRO A 104 -15.79 -3.37 17.78
CA PRO A 104 -16.80 -3.72 18.77
C PRO A 104 -18.02 -4.31 18.05
N GLU A 105 -18.65 -5.27 18.71
CA GLU A 105 -19.90 -5.93 18.30
C GLU A 105 -21.05 -4.93 18.14
#